data_AF-A0AA96IZG8-F1
#
_entry.id   AF-A0AA96IZG8-F1
#
_cell.length_a   1.000
_cell.length_b   1.000
_cell.length_c   1.000
_cell.angle_alpha   90.00
_cell.angle_beta   90.00
_cell.angle_gamma   90.00
#
_symmetry.space_group_name_H-M   'P 1'
#
loop_
_entity.id
_entity.type
_entity.pdbx_description
1 polymer ?
#
loop_
_entity_poly.entity_id
_entity_poly.type
_entity_poly.pdbx_seq_one_letter_code
_entity_poly.pdbx_strand_id
1 'polypeptide(L)'
;MDQAIGRIVATRSLLYSIVGGSERKTFTICIGEPYLLAEGSVDFAFAPGAAGCSVSFIGLPEKQETVYGADGIQALELAVGAMDAYLRRLSRKYEFFFPDTGEPYIEG
;
A
#
# COMPACT_ATOMS: atom_id res chain seq x y z
N MET A 1 -0.46 7.92 -15.77
CA MET A 1 -1.09 6.69 -16.29
C MET A 1 -1.47 5.88 -15.05
N ASP A 2 -2.76 5.64 -14.81
CA ASP A 2 -3.18 4.70 -13.77
C ASP A 2 -2.67 3.32 -14.19
N GLN A 3 -1.61 2.86 -13.54
CA GLN A 3 -1.19 1.47 -13.71
C GLN A 3 -2.27 0.64 -13.06
N ALA A 4 -3.05 -0.09 -13.88
CA ALA A 4 -4.00 -1.06 -13.37
C ALA A 4 -3.26 -1.95 -12.37
N ILE A 5 -3.79 -2.05 -11.15
CA ILE A 5 -3.28 -2.97 -10.14
C ILE A 5 -3.24 -4.33 -10.84
N GLY A 6 -2.04 -4.89 -10.97
CA GLY A 6 -1.87 -6.23 -11.53
C GLY A 6 -2.65 -7.25 -10.70
N ARG A 7 -2.38 -8.53 -10.91
CA ARG A 7 -2.96 -9.55 -10.04
C ARG A 7 -2.66 -9.22 -8.56
N ILE A 8 -3.68 -9.21 -7.70
CA ILE A 8 -3.50 -8.99 -6.27
C ILE A 8 -3.01 -10.28 -5.62
N VAL A 9 -1.95 -10.20 -4.81
CA VAL A 9 -1.34 -11.35 -4.13
C VAL A 9 -1.61 -11.38 -2.63
N ALA A 10 -1.91 -10.22 -2.03
CA ALA A 10 -2.27 -10.12 -0.63
C ALA A 10 -3.22 -8.95 -0.38
N THR A 11 -4.06 -9.07 0.64
CA THR A 11 -4.97 -8.01 1.09
C THR A 11 -5.02 -7.88 2.60
N ARG A 12 -5.41 -6.70 3.09
CA ARG A 12 -5.74 -6.44 4.50
C ARG A 12 -6.94 -5.50 4.57
N SER A 13 -7.98 -5.93 5.27
CA SER A 13 -9.16 -5.09 5.55
C SER A 13 -9.00 -4.39 6.89
N LEU A 14 -9.26 -3.09 6.92
CA LEU A 14 -9.25 -2.26 8.13
C LEU A 14 -10.45 -1.32 8.11
N LEU A 15 -10.75 -0.73 9.26
CA LEU A 15 -11.64 0.42 9.37
C LEU A 15 -10.81 1.71 9.44
N TYR A 16 -11.37 2.81 8.95
CA TYR A 16 -10.83 4.14 9.17
C TYR A 16 -11.91 5.15 9.55
N SER A 17 -11.55 6.15 10.36
CA SER A 17 -12.31 7.39 10.56
C SER A 17 -11.42 8.58 10.20
N ILE A 18 -12.01 9.74 9.87
CA ILE A 18 -11.25 11.00 9.89
C ILE A 18 -10.94 11.32 11.36
N VAL A 19 -9.74 11.80 11.65
CA VAL A 19 -9.35 12.21 13.03
C VAL A 19 -10.40 13.17 13.62
N GLY A 20 -10.91 12.84 14.81
CA GLY A 20 -11.97 13.58 15.49
C GLY A 20 -13.39 13.31 14.97
N GLY A 21 -13.54 12.49 13.93
CA GLY A 21 -14.82 11.98 13.44
C GLY A 21 -15.25 10.69 14.14
N SER A 22 -16.56 10.42 14.14
CA SER A 22 -17.13 9.20 14.74
C SER A 22 -17.49 8.11 13.73
N GLU A 23 -17.59 8.45 12.44
CA GLU A 23 -17.95 7.51 11.39
C GLU A 23 -16.74 6.66 10.99
N ARG A 24 -16.88 5.32 11.12
CA ARG A 24 -15.89 4.34 10.65
C ARG A 24 -16.32 3.74 9.33
N LYS A 25 -15.42 3.72 8.35
CA LYS A 25 -15.60 3.13 7.01
C LYS A 25 -14.60 2.03 6.78
N THR A 26 -15.02 0.98 6.08
CA THR A 26 -14.11 -0.09 5.67
C THR A 26 -13.25 0.37 4.50
N PHE A 27 -11.99 -0.01 4.52
CA PHE A 27 -11.13 0.03 3.34
C PHE A 27 -10.28 -1.24 3.28
N THR A 28 -9.82 -1.55 2.07
CA THR A 28 -8.96 -2.69 1.81
C THR A 28 -7.64 -2.21 1.23
N ILE A 29 -6.56 -2.65 1.85
CA ILE A 29 -5.21 -2.50 1.32
C ILE A 29 -4.94 -3.72 0.43
N CYS A 30 -4.41 -3.50 -0.76
CA CYS A 30 -4.03 -4.57 -1.67
C CYS A 30 -2.55 -4.43 -2.07
N ILE A 31 -1.84 -5.55 -2.03
CA ILE A 31 -0.49 -5.67 -2.57
C ILE A 31 -0.59 -6.41 -3.91
N GLY A 32 -0.09 -5.78 -4.96
CA GLY A 32 -0.04 -6.35 -6.31
C GLY A 32 1.11 -7.33 -6.48
N GLU A 33 0.99 -8.21 -7.48
CA GLU A 33 2.07 -9.10 -7.92
C GLU A 33 3.28 -8.26 -8.36
N PRO A 34 4.49 -8.57 -7.88
CA PRO A 34 5.70 -7.91 -8.37
C PRO A 34 5.86 -8.08 -9.87
N TYR A 35 6.32 -7.03 -10.55
CA TYR A 35 6.54 -7.04 -11.99
C TYR A 35 7.94 -6.54 -12.34
N LEU A 36 8.56 -7.15 -13.35
CA LEU A 36 9.87 -6.70 -13.82
C LEU A 36 9.75 -5.31 -14.45
N LEU A 37 10.72 -4.45 -14.14
CA LEU A 37 10.82 -3.14 -14.79
C LEU A 37 11.30 -3.31 -16.22
N ALA A 38 10.73 -2.50 -17.11
CA ALA A 38 11.14 -2.40 -18.50
C ALA A 38 11.86 -1.06 -18.71
N GLU A 39 12.76 -0.99 -19.69
CA GLU A 39 13.40 0.27 -20.03
C GLU A 39 12.35 1.33 -20.39
N GLY A 40 12.48 2.52 -19.79
CA GLY A 40 11.50 3.61 -19.94
C GLY A 40 10.21 3.46 -19.12
N SER A 41 10.05 2.40 -18.30
CA SER A 41 8.89 2.27 -17.41
C SER A 41 8.97 3.16 -16.16
N VAL A 42 10.16 3.68 -15.85
CA VAL A 42 10.45 4.59 -14.74
C VAL A 42 11.48 5.65 -15.20
N ASP A 43 11.59 6.75 -14.45
CA ASP A 43 12.44 7.91 -14.77
C ASP A 43 13.85 7.86 -14.13
N PHE A 44 14.22 6.72 -13.54
CA PHE A 44 15.53 6.48 -12.92
C PHE A 44 16.21 5.24 -13.50
N ALA A 45 17.54 5.20 -13.41
CA ALA A 45 18.33 4.05 -13.84
C ALA A 45 18.23 2.89 -12.84
N PHE A 46 18.16 1.66 -13.35
CA PHE A 46 18.07 0.44 -12.54
C PHE A 46 18.90 -0.69 -13.15
N ALA A 47 19.29 -1.67 -12.32
CA ALA A 47 19.98 -2.86 -12.80
C ALA A 47 19.00 -3.87 -13.43
N PRO A 48 19.41 -4.66 -14.44
CA PRO A 48 18.59 -5.72 -14.99
C PRO A 48 18.06 -6.66 -13.90
N GLY A 49 16.77 -6.99 -13.96
CA GLY A 49 16.09 -7.81 -12.94
C GLY A 49 15.35 -7.01 -11.86
N ALA A 50 15.56 -5.69 -11.80
CA ALA A 50 14.79 -4.82 -10.90
C ALA A 50 13.28 -4.96 -11.13
N ALA A 51 12.52 -4.87 -10.05
CA ALA A 51 11.08 -5.06 -10.07
C ALA A 51 10.35 -3.96 -9.32
N GLY A 52 9.12 -3.67 -9.75
CA GLY A 52 8.17 -2.83 -9.05
C GLY A 52 7.12 -3.68 -8.33
N CYS A 53 6.55 -3.15 -7.26
CA CYS A 53 5.38 -3.72 -6.59
C CYS A 53 4.46 -2.60 -6.10
N SER A 54 3.14 -2.75 -6.33
CA SER A 54 2.15 -1.71 -6.04
C SER A 54 1.41 -1.97 -4.73
N VAL A 55 1.16 -0.90 -3.98
CA VAL A 55 0.27 -0.86 -2.81
C VAL A 55 -0.89 0.07 -3.12
N SER A 56 -2.12 -0.44 -3.03
CA SER A 56 -3.33 0.34 -3.34
C SER A 56 -4.34 0.29 -2.21
N PHE A 57 -5.20 1.31 -2.14
CA PHE A 57 -6.23 1.43 -1.11
C PHE A 57 -7.62 1.53 -1.75
N ILE A 58 -8.46 0.53 -1.53
CA ILE A 58 -9.85 0.51 -2.02
C ILE A 58 -10.76 1.00 -0.89
N GLY A 59 -11.54 2.06 -1.14
CA GLY A 59 -12.45 2.64 -0.14
C GLY A 59 -11.84 3.74 0.74
N LEU A 60 -10.54 4.00 0.59
CA LEU A 60 -9.83 5.14 1.18
C LEU A 60 -9.36 6.06 0.03
N PRO A 61 -9.66 7.36 0.04
CA PRO A 61 -9.37 8.27 -1.07
C PRO A 61 -7.90 8.71 -1.09
N GLU A 62 -6.99 7.73 -1.14
CA GLU A 62 -5.54 7.92 -1.19
C GLU A 62 -5.00 7.23 -2.44
N LYS A 63 -3.88 7.74 -2.95
CA LYS A 63 -3.30 7.25 -4.21
C LYS A 63 -2.65 5.88 -4.01
N GLN A 64 -2.59 5.12 -5.09
CA GLN A 64 -1.70 3.97 -5.19
C GLN A 64 -0.25 4.43 -5.11
N GLU A 65 0.57 3.60 -4.48
CA GLU A 65 2.00 3.78 -4.33
C GLU A 65 2.73 2.60 -4.98
N THR A 66 3.94 2.86 -5.49
CA THR A 66 4.81 1.82 -6.06
C THR A 66 6.15 1.87 -5.38
N VAL A 67 6.65 0.72 -4.99
CA VAL A 67 8.02 0.54 -4.50
C VAL A 67 8.83 -0.22 -5.53
N TYR A 68 10.16 -0.06 -5.47
CA TYR A 68 11.09 -0.68 -6.39
C TYR A 68 12.17 -1.42 -5.61
N GLY A 69 12.41 -2.67 -6.00
CA GLY A 69 13.45 -3.53 -5.44
C GLY A 69 14.42 -4.01 -6.51
N ALA A 70 15.55 -4.57 -6.09
CA ALA A 70 16.54 -5.18 -6.96
C ALA A 70 16.00 -6.43 -7.68
N ASP A 71 14.97 -7.06 -7.13
CA ASP A 71 14.22 -8.16 -7.71
C ASP A 71 12.77 -8.19 -7.19
N GLY A 72 11.99 -9.16 -7.64
CA GLY A 72 10.59 -9.32 -7.25
C GLY A 72 10.39 -9.67 -5.77
N ILE A 73 11.32 -10.36 -5.13
CA ILE A 73 11.23 -10.71 -3.70
C ILE A 73 11.41 -9.44 -2.87
N GLN A 74 12.45 -8.67 -3.15
CA GLN A 74 12.71 -7.41 -2.44
C GLN A 74 11.60 -6.39 -2.70
N ALA A 75 11.10 -6.27 -3.93
CA ALA A 75 9.99 -5.36 -4.23
C ALA A 75 8.73 -5.70 -3.42
N LEU A 76 8.44 -6.99 -3.24
CA LEU A 76 7.33 -7.45 -2.40
C LEU A 76 7.54 -7.13 -0.91
N GLU A 77 8.73 -7.42 -0.38
CA GLU A 77 9.08 -7.09 1.01
C GLU A 77 8.94 -5.60 1.29
N LEU A 78 9.48 -4.77 0.39
CA LEU A 78 9.37 -3.31 0.47
C LEU A 78 7.91 -2.85 0.39
N ALA A 79 7.06 -3.53 -0.37
CA ALA A 79 5.64 -3.15 -0.49
C ALA A 79 4.90 -3.41 0.83
N VAL A 80 5.21 -4.54 1.48
CA VAL A 80 4.69 -4.85 2.82
C VAL A 80 5.12 -3.79 3.83
N GLY A 81 6.40 -3.42 3.85
CA GLY A 81 6.89 -2.37 4.75
C GLY A 81 6.33 -0.97 4.43
N ALA A 82 6.20 -0.64 3.15
CA ALA A 82 5.68 0.65 2.70
C ALA A 82 4.21 0.84 3.08
N MET A 83 3.39 -0.21 3.03
CA MET A 83 2.01 -0.17 3.54
C MET A 83 1.95 0.41 4.95
N ASP A 84 2.75 -0.12 5.88
CA ASP A 84 2.74 0.34 7.28
C ASP A 84 3.26 1.78 7.42
N ALA A 85 4.33 2.12 6.68
CA ALA A 85 4.85 3.48 6.65
C ALA A 85 3.80 4.48 6.13
N TYR A 86 3.04 4.09 5.10
CA TYR A 86 1.98 4.92 4.54
C TYR A 86 0.83 5.12 5.52
N LEU A 87 0.36 4.05 6.19
CA LEU A 87 -0.68 4.18 7.21
C LEU A 87 -0.22 5.07 8.37
N ARG A 88 1.05 4.95 8.80
CA ARG A 88 1.63 5.86 9.81
C ARG A 88 1.71 7.31 9.34
N ARG A 89 1.99 7.57 8.07
CA ARG A 89 1.92 8.94 7.52
C ARG A 89 0.49 9.47 7.50
N LEU A 90 -0.46 8.62 7.15
CA LEU A 90 -1.88 8.93 7.06
C LEU A 90 -2.57 9.04 8.43
N SER A 91 -1.92 8.61 9.52
CA SER A 91 -2.46 8.73 10.88
C SER A 91 -2.69 10.17 11.34
N ARG A 92 -2.08 11.14 10.63
CA ARG A 92 -2.33 12.58 10.83
C ARG A 92 -3.72 13.02 10.35
N LYS A 93 -4.34 12.25 9.45
CA LYS A 93 -5.64 12.54 8.81
C LYS A 93 -6.71 11.54 9.21
N TYR A 94 -6.32 10.28 9.44
CA TYR A 94 -7.23 9.20 9.77
C TYR A 94 -6.81 8.43 11.00
N GLU A 95 -7.76 7.81 11.67
CA GLU A 95 -7.51 6.77 12.67
C GLU A 95 -7.86 5.43 12.04
N PHE A 96 -7.06 4.40 12.30
CA PHE A 96 -7.21 3.07 11.68
C PHE A 96 -7.49 2.03 12.76
N PHE A 97 -8.37 1.07 12.45
CA PHE A 97 -8.80 0.06 13.43
C PHE A 97 -8.93 -1.33 12.79
N PHE A 98 -8.70 -2.36 13.61
CA PHE A 98 -9.05 -3.72 13.22
C PHE A 98 -10.58 -3.90 13.21
N PRO A 99 -11.17 -4.51 12.17
CA PRO A 99 -12.64 -4.64 12.08
C PRO A 99 -13.26 -5.48 13.20
N ASP A 100 -12.56 -6.54 13.62
CA ASP A 100 -13.12 -7.52 14.56
C ASP A 100 -13.06 -7.05 16.01
N THR A 101 -11.96 -6.39 16.41
CA THR A 101 -11.75 -5.92 17.80
C THR A 101 -12.10 -4.45 17.98
N GLY A 102 -12.05 -3.66 16.91
CA GLY A 102 -12.17 -2.20 16.98
C GLY A 102 -10.95 -1.51 17.60
N GLU A 103 -9.89 -2.26 17.91
CA GLU A 103 -8.64 -1.75 18.47
C GLU A 103 -7.87 -0.93 17.42
N PRO A 104 -7.10 0.09 17.85
CA PRO A 104 -6.25 0.84 16.95
C PRO A 104 -5.26 -0.07 16.21
N TYR A 105 -5.14 0.14 14.90
CA TYR A 105 -4.15 -0.54 14.07
C TYR A 105 -2.72 -0.08 14.35
N ILE A 106 -2.57 1.20 14.69
CA ILE A 106 -1.28 1.82 15.00
C ILE A 106 -1.22 2.06 16.50
N GLU A 107 -0.29 1.39 17.16
CA GLU A 107 0.06 1.67 18.55
C GLU A 107 0.84 2.99 18.64
N GLY A 108 0.53 3.79 19.67
CA GLY A 108 1.13 5.10 19.95
C GLY A 108 2.45 5.03 20.68
#